data_AF-I6ZL28-F1
#
_entry.id   AF-I6ZL28-F1
#
_cell.length_a   1.000
_cell.length_b   1.000
_cell.length_c   1.000
_cell.angle_alpha   90.00
_cell.angle_beta   90.00
_cell.angle_gamma   90.00
#
_symmetry.space_group_name_H-M   'P 1'
#
loop_
_entity.id
_entity.type
_entity.pdbx_description
1 polymer ?
#
loop_
_entity_poly.entity_id
_entity_poly.type
_entity_poly.pdbx_seq_one_letter_code
_entity_poly.pdbx_strand_id
1 'polypeptide(L)'
;MKVKAESCVFFVNGMTAEEEYRVATKQAPKPRKRPVGRLNGSKIMLSGQKAFVKRPMRVVDLKYIESDEKMFNLLACLIRLPPFYNFILNFRERSQDMEKFYIINRISKLLSLVMEGKEDDVSDLLMEPDSKLYEDIYSELLWSIHQELCEWYNFEEDTWSTMDRSQGVKPKPLYKDYSPIVEIFQGKAISKDLPQEVSFEKNKISLKGFSSIQEAFNSSLEVENKKITKEPLIIVLVVKEQGKVDLFNNESIRIGSYMFYLCSFITEEGLTSYSYAKNGDKDWYGYESNGVRNVLGMKDIRGCPVMLFYTRIN
;
A
#
# COMPACT_ATOMS: atom_id res chain seq x y z
N MET A 1 -63.78 17.84 14.81
CA MET A 1 -62.82 17.97 15.93
C MET A 1 -61.44 17.60 15.41
N LYS A 2 -60.49 18.53 15.38
CA LYS A 2 -59.07 18.25 15.06
C LYS A 2 -58.33 18.06 16.38
N VAL A 3 -57.86 16.86 16.66
CA VAL A 3 -57.04 16.56 17.84
C VAL A 3 -55.67 17.19 17.61
N LYS A 4 -55.27 18.16 18.45
CA LYS A 4 -53.88 18.62 18.52
C LYS A 4 -53.09 17.57 19.30
N ALA A 5 -51.99 17.07 18.72
CA ALA A 5 -51.04 16.27 19.48
C ALA A 5 -50.41 17.17 20.57
N GLU A 6 -50.48 16.74 21.82
CA GLU A 6 -49.75 17.40 22.91
C GLU A 6 -48.27 17.06 22.81
N SER A 7 -47.44 18.06 23.09
CA SER A 7 -45.99 17.92 23.13
C SER A 7 -45.60 17.05 24.34
N CYS A 8 -45.16 15.82 24.10
CA CYS A 8 -44.62 14.95 25.15
C CYS A 8 -43.09 15.07 25.21
N VAL A 9 -42.56 15.22 26.43
CA VAL A 9 -41.13 15.10 26.73
C VAL A 9 -40.92 13.70 27.28
N PHE A 10 -40.03 12.93 26.66
CA PHE A 10 -39.64 11.60 27.13
C PHE A 10 -38.29 11.71 27.82
N PHE A 11 -38.20 11.22 29.05
CA PHE A 11 -36.93 11.07 29.77
C PHE A 11 -36.49 9.61 29.68
N VAL A 12 -35.24 9.38 29.32
CA VAL A 12 -34.62 8.06 29.29
C VAL A 12 -34.33 7.65 30.73
N ASN A 13 -35.01 6.58 31.17
CA ASN A 13 -34.89 6.10 32.53
C ASN A 13 -33.45 5.62 32.80
N GLY A 14 -32.80 6.20 33.81
CA GLY A 14 -31.43 5.86 34.20
C GLY A 14 -30.32 6.78 33.67
N MET A 15 -30.65 7.86 32.93
CA MET A 15 -29.70 8.92 32.57
C MET A 15 -29.93 10.18 33.39
N THR A 16 -28.86 10.89 33.73
CA THR A 16 -28.99 12.24 34.32
C THR A 16 -29.34 13.26 33.24
N ALA A 17 -29.92 14.39 33.64
CA ALA A 17 -30.26 15.47 32.70
C ALA A 17 -29.04 16.00 31.93
N GLU A 18 -27.85 15.96 32.54
CA GLU A 18 -26.60 16.36 31.90
C GLU A 18 -26.11 15.35 30.85
N GLU A 19 -26.38 14.06 31.06
CA GLU A 19 -26.07 13.00 30.11
C GLU A 19 -27.02 13.04 28.91
N GLU A 20 -28.33 13.23 29.14
CA GLU A 20 -29.30 13.46 28.07
C GLU A 20 -28.95 14.71 27.26
N TYR A 21 -28.59 15.81 27.93
CA TYR A 21 -28.15 17.03 27.24
C TYR A 21 -26.91 16.79 26.40
N ARG A 22 -25.90 16.05 26.91
CA ARG A 22 -24.70 15.70 26.14
C ARG A 22 -24.99 14.80 24.93
N VAL A 23 -25.98 13.91 25.02
CA VAL A 23 -26.41 13.07 23.90
C VAL A 23 -27.21 13.90 22.88
N ALA A 24 -28.12 14.74 23.34
CA ALA A 24 -28.96 15.59 22.49
C ALA A 24 -28.17 16.72 21.80
N THR A 25 -27.10 17.21 22.44
CA THR A 25 -26.23 18.28 21.92
C THR A 25 -24.94 17.78 21.28
N LYS A 26 -24.68 16.47 21.31
CA LYS A 26 -23.62 15.84 20.51
C LYS A 26 -23.95 16.11 19.05
N GLN A 27 -23.33 17.14 18.49
CA GLN A 27 -23.36 17.35 17.06
C GLN A 27 -22.77 16.09 16.43
N ALA A 28 -23.61 15.34 15.72
CA ALA A 28 -23.10 14.36 14.78
C ALA A 28 -22.00 15.07 13.98
N PRO A 29 -20.80 14.46 13.81
CA PRO A 29 -19.76 15.08 13.00
C PRO A 29 -20.41 15.49 11.70
N LYS A 30 -20.36 16.80 11.38
CA LYS A 30 -21.00 17.34 10.17
C LYS A 30 -20.59 16.39 9.05
N PRO A 31 -21.53 15.73 8.35
CA PRO A 31 -21.17 14.93 7.20
C PRO A 31 -20.40 15.88 6.29
N ARG A 32 -19.09 15.59 6.08
CA ARG A 32 -18.30 16.33 5.09
C ARG A 32 -19.15 16.31 3.83
N LYS A 33 -19.53 17.49 3.34
CA LYS A 33 -20.33 17.61 2.12
C LYS A 33 -19.56 16.87 1.04
N ARG A 34 -20.03 15.66 0.69
CA ARG A 34 -19.44 14.90 -0.41
C ARG A 34 -19.49 15.82 -1.64
N PRO A 35 -18.40 15.93 -2.41
CA PRO A 35 -18.41 16.74 -3.62
C PRO A 35 -19.59 16.34 -4.51
N VAL A 36 -20.32 17.35 -4.99
CA VAL A 36 -21.37 17.17 -5.98
C VAL A 36 -20.69 16.79 -7.30
N GLY A 37 -20.71 15.49 -7.62
CA GLY A 37 -20.05 14.90 -8.78
C GLY A 37 -18.58 14.56 -8.52
N ARG A 38 -18.25 13.27 -8.42
CA ARG A 38 -16.87 12.77 -8.45
C ARG A 38 -16.27 13.04 -9.84
N LEU A 39 -15.01 13.44 -9.90
CA LEU A 39 -14.29 13.71 -11.15
C LEU A 39 -13.91 12.40 -11.86
N ASN A 40 -13.80 12.41 -13.19
CA ASN A 40 -13.28 11.24 -13.91
C ASN A 40 -11.76 11.07 -13.66
N GLY A 41 -11.39 9.93 -13.10
CA GLY A 41 -10.02 9.57 -12.71
C GLY A 41 -9.16 8.98 -13.84
N SER A 42 -9.70 8.76 -15.04
CA SER A 42 -8.97 8.20 -16.18
C SER A 42 -7.66 8.92 -16.50
N LYS A 43 -7.61 10.24 -16.37
CA LYS A 43 -6.39 11.03 -16.60
C LYS A 43 -5.28 10.77 -15.57
N ILE A 44 -5.63 10.30 -14.38
CA ILE A 44 -4.73 10.02 -13.26
C ILE A 44 -4.15 8.61 -13.35
N MET A 45 -4.90 7.68 -13.96
CA MET A 45 -4.43 6.31 -14.19
C MET A 45 -3.20 6.33 -15.11
N LEU A 46 -2.19 5.55 -14.72
CA LEU A 46 -1.07 5.22 -15.59
C LEU A 46 -1.22 3.78 -16.06
N SER A 47 -1.13 3.58 -17.37
CA SER A 47 -1.23 2.27 -17.98
C SER A 47 0.00 1.95 -18.85
N GLY A 48 0.23 0.66 -19.06
CA GLY A 48 1.30 0.14 -19.89
C GLY A 48 2.70 0.55 -19.42
N GLN A 49 3.61 0.78 -20.38
CA GLN A 49 5.02 1.08 -20.09
C GLN A 49 5.24 2.35 -19.26
N LYS A 50 4.28 3.30 -19.24
CA LYS A 50 4.40 4.54 -18.48
C LYS A 50 4.46 4.31 -16.97
N ALA A 51 3.85 3.22 -16.48
CA ALA A 51 3.94 2.84 -15.07
C ALA A 51 5.37 2.43 -14.66
N PHE A 52 6.17 1.93 -15.60
CA PHE A 52 7.47 1.31 -15.33
C PHE A 52 8.68 2.21 -15.64
N VAL A 53 8.46 3.45 -16.07
CA VAL A 53 9.54 4.38 -16.42
C VAL A 53 10.40 4.66 -15.19
N LYS A 54 11.66 4.24 -15.24
CA LYS A 54 12.65 4.51 -14.19
C LYS A 54 13.06 5.98 -14.23
N ARG A 55 12.94 6.67 -13.09
CA ARG A 55 13.38 8.05 -12.91
C ARG A 55 14.58 8.11 -11.96
N PRO A 56 15.55 9.01 -12.19
CA PRO A 56 16.64 9.22 -11.24
C PRO A 56 16.09 9.65 -9.89
N MET A 57 16.52 8.98 -8.83
CA MET A 57 16.22 9.33 -7.45
C MET A 57 17.53 9.48 -6.69
N ARG A 58 17.64 10.49 -5.83
CA ARG A 58 18.83 10.65 -4.99
C ARG A 58 18.73 9.75 -3.77
N VAL A 59 19.86 9.48 -3.16
CA VAL A 59 19.94 8.83 -1.86
C VAL A 59 20.19 9.95 -0.86
N VAL A 60 19.26 10.13 0.06
CA VAL A 60 19.16 11.32 0.91
C VAL A 60 18.90 10.88 2.33
N ASP A 61 19.62 11.50 3.26
CA ASP A 61 19.35 11.33 4.68
C ASP A 61 18.13 12.17 5.08
N LEU A 62 17.09 11.49 5.56
CA LEU A 62 15.82 12.08 5.96
C LEU A 62 15.61 11.75 7.43
N LYS A 63 15.55 12.78 8.27
CA LYS A 63 15.40 12.62 9.71
C LYS A 63 13.94 12.35 10.06
N TYR A 64 13.71 11.51 11.05
CA TYR A 64 12.39 11.19 11.57
C TYR A 64 12.48 10.88 13.06
N ILE A 65 11.37 11.06 13.78
CA ILE A 65 11.27 10.61 15.17
C ILE A 65 11.09 9.09 15.25
N GLU A 66 11.66 8.47 16.28
CA GLU A 66 11.71 7.00 16.42
C GLU A 66 10.31 6.33 16.38
N SER A 67 9.26 7.01 16.87
CA SER A 67 7.88 6.50 16.81
C SER A 67 7.37 6.26 15.38
N ASP A 68 7.94 6.97 14.39
CA ASP A 68 7.47 6.94 13.01
C ASP A 68 8.29 6.01 12.13
N GLU A 69 9.27 5.29 12.70
CA GLU A 69 10.24 4.44 11.99
C GLU A 69 9.57 3.48 11.00
N LYS A 70 8.47 2.84 11.41
CA LYS A 70 7.77 1.87 10.56
C LYS A 70 7.10 2.52 9.35
N MET A 71 6.45 3.67 9.55
CA MET A 71 5.83 4.41 8.45
C MET A 71 6.91 4.95 7.50
N PHE A 72 8.00 5.48 8.06
CA PHE A 72 9.15 5.94 7.29
C PHE A 72 9.71 4.81 6.42
N ASN A 73 10.05 3.66 7.01
CA ASN A 73 10.62 2.52 6.30
C ASN A 73 9.70 2.00 5.20
N LEU A 74 8.39 1.96 5.46
CA LEU A 74 7.40 1.57 4.47
C LEU A 74 7.36 2.57 3.30
N LEU A 75 7.29 3.86 3.58
CA LEU A 75 7.26 4.89 2.54
C LEU A 75 8.57 4.92 1.75
N ALA A 76 9.72 4.80 2.40
CA ALA A 76 11.04 4.73 1.77
C ALA A 76 11.13 3.56 0.77
N CYS A 77 10.52 2.41 1.09
CA CYS A 77 10.36 1.30 0.17
C CYS A 77 9.37 1.61 -0.97
N LEU A 78 8.16 2.08 -0.66
CA LEU A 78 7.11 2.30 -1.65
C LEU A 78 7.48 3.36 -2.70
N ILE A 79 8.07 4.48 -2.29
CA ILE A 79 8.46 5.56 -3.22
C ILE A 79 9.61 5.16 -4.15
N ARG A 80 10.21 3.98 -3.96
CA ARG A 80 11.25 3.42 -4.85
C ARG A 80 10.68 2.52 -5.94
N LEU A 81 9.38 2.22 -5.89
CA LEU A 81 8.70 1.34 -6.83
C LEU A 81 8.15 2.15 -8.02
N PRO A 82 8.62 1.93 -9.27
CA PRO A 82 8.21 2.73 -10.42
C PRO A 82 6.71 2.88 -10.62
N PRO A 83 5.89 1.81 -10.54
CA PRO A 83 4.45 1.97 -10.69
C PRO A 83 3.84 2.93 -9.66
N PHE A 84 4.36 2.92 -8.43
CA PHE A 84 3.85 3.76 -7.36
C PHE A 84 4.30 5.21 -7.48
N TYR A 85 5.61 5.49 -7.57
CA TYR A 85 6.06 6.89 -7.65
C TYR A 85 5.63 7.55 -8.96
N ASN A 86 5.56 6.83 -10.08
CA ASN A 86 5.05 7.41 -11.32
C ASN A 86 3.58 7.78 -11.17
N PHE A 87 2.78 6.97 -10.47
CA PHE A 87 1.40 7.32 -10.13
C PHE A 87 1.35 8.61 -9.28
N ILE A 88 2.15 8.72 -8.23
CA ILE A 88 2.18 9.93 -7.37
C ILE A 88 2.57 11.17 -8.19
N LEU A 89 3.58 11.08 -9.06
CA LEU A 89 4.00 12.18 -9.94
C LEU A 89 2.90 12.56 -10.93
N ASN A 90 2.29 11.58 -11.61
CA ASN A 90 1.20 11.84 -12.54
C ASN A 90 -0.03 12.43 -11.84
N PHE A 91 -0.30 11.99 -10.61
CA PHE A 91 -1.35 12.53 -9.77
C PHE A 91 -1.07 14.00 -9.43
N ARG A 92 0.15 14.33 -9.00
CA ARG A 92 0.57 15.71 -8.71
C ARG A 92 0.43 16.62 -9.93
N GLU A 93 0.79 16.15 -11.12
CA GLU A 93 0.73 16.93 -12.36
C GLU A 93 -0.70 17.14 -12.88
N ARG A 94 -1.61 16.18 -12.65
CA ARG A 94 -2.93 16.14 -13.30
C ARG A 94 -4.12 16.36 -12.37
N SER A 95 -3.92 16.23 -11.06
CA SER A 95 -4.96 16.55 -10.08
C SER A 95 -5.28 18.04 -10.13
N GLN A 96 -6.56 18.37 -9.99
CA GLN A 96 -7.00 19.77 -9.95
C GLN A 96 -6.67 20.45 -8.62
N ASP A 97 -6.55 19.68 -7.54
CA ASP A 97 -6.35 20.18 -6.18
C ASP A 97 -5.68 19.10 -5.33
N MET A 98 -4.35 19.14 -5.25
CA MET A 98 -3.54 18.20 -4.50
C MET A 98 -3.77 18.30 -2.99
N GLU A 99 -4.12 19.49 -2.49
CA GLU A 99 -4.23 19.77 -1.06
C GLU A 99 -5.40 19.03 -0.41
N LYS A 100 -6.40 18.62 -1.21
CA LYS A 100 -7.52 17.78 -0.77
C LYS A 100 -7.13 16.33 -0.44
N PHE A 101 -5.97 15.86 -0.94
CA PHE A 101 -5.49 14.49 -0.75
C PHE A 101 -4.38 14.52 0.28
N TYR A 102 -4.75 14.47 1.56
CA TYR A 102 -3.84 14.68 2.67
C TYR A 102 -2.66 13.69 2.65
N ILE A 103 -2.94 12.40 2.45
CA ILE A 103 -1.94 11.34 2.42
C ILE A 103 -1.11 11.42 1.14
N ILE A 104 -1.75 11.50 -0.02
CA ILE A 104 -1.03 11.56 -1.31
C ILE A 104 -0.13 12.80 -1.38
N ASN A 105 -0.58 13.94 -0.86
CA ASN A 105 0.21 15.17 -0.81
C ASN A 105 1.47 15.01 0.06
N ARG A 106 1.35 14.38 1.22
CA ARG A 106 2.50 14.07 2.09
C ARG A 106 3.51 13.15 1.41
N ILE A 107 3.03 12.06 0.80
CA ILE A 107 3.88 11.15 0.01
C ILE A 107 4.55 11.88 -1.14
N SER A 108 3.83 12.78 -1.83
CA SER A 108 4.37 13.60 -2.91
C SER A 108 5.46 14.56 -2.43
N LYS A 109 5.33 15.16 -1.25
CA LYS A 109 6.37 16.01 -0.65
C LYS A 109 7.61 15.19 -0.30
N LEU A 110 7.44 14.04 0.35
CA LEU A 110 8.53 13.11 0.66
C LEU A 110 9.28 12.66 -0.61
N LEU A 111 8.52 12.26 -1.64
CA LEU A 111 9.09 11.90 -2.94
C LEU A 111 9.86 13.06 -3.58
N SER A 112 9.40 14.30 -3.44
CA SER A 112 10.09 15.47 -3.97
C SER A 112 11.44 15.69 -3.29
N LEU A 113 11.53 15.55 -1.96
CA LEU A 113 12.80 15.63 -1.23
C LEU A 113 13.82 14.61 -1.75
N VAL A 114 13.39 13.36 -1.94
CA VAL A 114 14.24 12.27 -2.47
C VAL A 114 14.66 12.51 -3.91
N MET A 115 13.77 13.03 -4.76
CA MET A 115 14.11 13.33 -6.16
C MET A 115 15.04 14.54 -6.29
N GLU A 116 14.87 15.56 -5.45
CA GLU A 116 15.65 16.79 -5.45
C GLU A 116 16.99 16.65 -4.71
N GLY A 117 17.16 15.60 -3.89
CA GLY A 117 18.37 15.43 -3.09
C GLY A 117 18.42 16.30 -1.85
N LYS A 118 17.27 16.64 -1.27
CA LYS A 118 17.16 17.57 -0.14
C LYS A 118 16.98 16.83 1.18
N GLU A 119 17.94 17.01 2.07
CA GLU A 119 17.84 16.55 3.45
C GLU A 119 16.81 17.42 4.20
N ASP A 120 15.96 16.78 4.99
CA ASP A 120 14.95 17.44 5.82
C ASP A 120 14.54 16.55 7.00
N ASP A 121 13.88 17.13 7.99
CA ASP A 121 13.09 16.38 8.96
C ASP A 121 11.70 16.12 8.38
N VAL A 122 11.36 14.85 8.18
CA VAL A 122 10.12 14.43 7.52
C VAL A 122 9.05 13.96 8.49
N SER A 123 9.25 14.13 9.80
CA SER A 123 8.31 13.66 10.83
C SER A 123 6.89 14.20 10.61
N ASP A 124 6.75 15.45 10.14
CA ASP A 124 5.45 16.06 9.86
C ASP A 124 4.76 15.50 8.60
N LEU A 125 5.52 14.83 7.72
CA LEU A 125 5.02 14.16 6.51
C LEU A 125 4.57 12.73 6.79
N LEU A 126 5.02 12.10 7.88
CA LEU A 126 4.68 10.72 8.20
C LEU A 126 3.29 10.64 8.83
N MET A 127 2.61 9.52 8.60
CA MET A 127 1.31 9.21 9.19
C MET A 127 1.52 8.26 10.36
N GLU A 128 0.89 8.54 11.50
CA GLU A 128 0.88 7.64 12.64
C GLU A 128 0.00 6.42 12.30
N PRO A 129 0.54 5.19 12.28
CA PRO A 129 -0.26 4.01 12.03
C PRO A 129 -1.03 3.53 13.27
N ASP A 130 -2.18 2.90 13.06
CA ASP A 130 -2.94 2.30 14.16
C ASP A 130 -2.30 0.95 14.61
N SER A 131 -1.76 0.19 13.65
CA SER A 131 -1.09 -1.08 13.91
C SER A 131 0.42 -0.95 14.13
N LYS A 132 0.98 -1.92 14.86
CA LYS A 132 2.43 -2.10 15.04
C LYS A 132 3.04 -3.09 14.04
N LEU A 133 2.21 -3.83 13.30
CA LEU A 133 2.67 -4.84 12.34
C LEU A 133 2.79 -4.23 10.96
N TYR A 134 3.96 -4.34 10.34
CA TYR A 134 4.23 -3.81 8.99
C TYR A 134 3.18 -4.24 7.95
N GLU A 135 2.69 -5.47 8.02
CA GLU A 135 1.68 -5.93 7.09
C GLU A 135 0.37 -5.14 7.21
N ASP A 136 -0.04 -4.81 8.43
CA ASP A 136 -1.29 -4.07 8.68
C ASP A 136 -1.10 -2.59 8.34
N ILE A 137 0.02 -1.99 8.75
CA ILE A 137 0.40 -0.61 8.39
C ILE A 137 0.37 -0.42 6.86
N TYR A 138 0.90 -1.39 6.11
CA TYR A 138 0.85 -1.39 4.65
C TYR A 138 -0.58 -1.39 4.12
N SER A 139 -1.45 -2.28 4.62
CA SER A 139 -2.84 -2.33 4.16
C SER A 139 -3.64 -1.09 4.60
N GLU A 140 -3.41 -0.55 5.80
CA GLU A 140 -4.00 0.71 6.28
C GLU A 140 -3.62 1.89 5.37
N LEU A 141 -2.33 1.99 4.99
CA LEU A 141 -1.84 3.03 4.10
C LEU A 141 -2.49 2.94 2.71
N LEU A 142 -2.46 1.76 2.09
CA LEU A 142 -3.07 1.55 0.77
C LEU A 142 -4.58 1.81 0.79
N TRP A 143 -5.26 1.34 1.84
CA TRP A 143 -6.68 1.59 2.05
C TRP A 143 -6.98 3.08 2.18
N SER A 144 -6.18 3.81 2.95
CA SER A 144 -6.40 5.24 3.16
C SER A 144 -6.16 6.03 1.87
N ILE A 145 -5.12 5.71 1.10
CA ILE A 145 -4.90 6.31 -0.23
C ILE A 145 -6.07 5.98 -1.17
N HIS A 146 -6.53 4.72 -1.17
CA HIS A 146 -7.68 4.30 -1.96
C HIS A 146 -8.94 5.09 -1.61
N GLN A 147 -9.22 5.30 -0.32
CA GLN A 147 -10.37 6.08 0.14
C GLN A 147 -10.28 7.55 -0.29
N GLU A 148 -9.11 8.19 -0.16
CA GLU A 148 -8.93 9.57 -0.65
C GLU A 148 -9.24 9.66 -2.15
N LEU A 149 -8.73 8.71 -2.94
CA LEU A 149 -8.98 8.67 -4.38
C LEU A 149 -10.47 8.51 -4.71
N CYS A 150 -11.15 7.56 -4.08
CA CYS A 150 -12.55 7.27 -4.32
C CYS A 150 -13.51 8.30 -3.70
N GLU A 151 -13.06 9.13 -2.76
CA GLU A 151 -13.86 10.26 -2.26
C GLU A 151 -14.10 11.29 -3.36
N TRP A 152 -13.06 11.57 -4.16
CA TRP A 152 -13.04 12.68 -5.11
C TRP A 152 -13.15 12.27 -6.58
N TYR A 153 -12.69 11.06 -6.92
CA TYR A 153 -12.66 10.55 -8.29
C TYR A 153 -13.50 9.28 -8.44
N ASN A 154 -14.07 9.11 -9.63
CA ASN A 154 -14.56 7.84 -10.14
C ASN A 154 -13.51 7.27 -11.07
N PHE A 155 -13.13 6.01 -10.85
CA PHE A 155 -12.27 5.26 -11.76
C PHE A 155 -13.07 4.14 -12.37
N GLU A 156 -12.83 3.88 -13.65
CA GLU A 156 -13.32 2.72 -14.35
C GLU A 156 -12.16 1.74 -14.48
N GLU A 157 -12.41 0.46 -14.22
CA GLU A 157 -11.45 -0.59 -14.55
C GLU A 157 -11.37 -0.65 -16.07
N ASP A 158 -10.15 -0.50 -16.62
CA ASP A 158 -9.91 -0.72 -18.04
C ASP A 158 -10.42 -2.13 -18.36
N THR A 159 -11.51 -2.22 -19.13
CA THR A 159 -12.25 -3.45 -19.41
C THR A 159 -11.47 -4.31 -20.41
N TRP A 160 -10.30 -4.80 -20.00
CA TRP A 160 -9.49 -5.72 -20.79
C TRP A 160 -9.87 -7.16 -20.43
N SER A 161 -10.78 -7.69 -21.23
CA SER A 161 -10.87 -9.10 -21.62
C SER A 161 -10.62 -10.13 -20.52
N THR A 162 -11.68 -10.51 -19.79
CA THR A 162 -12.02 -11.92 -19.55
C THR A 162 -13.31 -11.95 -18.72
N MET A 163 -14.42 -12.36 -19.33
CA MET A 163 -15.00 -13.67 -19.07
C MET A 163 -16.34 -13.77 -19.80
N ASP A 164 -16.48 -14.90 -20.48
CA ASP A 164 -17.74 -15.46 -20.92
C ASP A 164 -18.83 -15.32 -19.84
N ARG A 165 -20.06 -15.18 -20.33
CA ARG A 165 -21.30 -14.93 -19.58
C ARG A 165 -21.77 -16.09 -18.68
N SER A 166 -20.87 -16.78 -17.99
CA SER A 166 -21.22 -17.83 -17.01
C SER A 166 -20.72 -17.47 -15.62
N GLN A 167 -21.28 -16.41 -15.01
CA GLN A 167 -20.93 -16.05 -13.64
C GLN A 167 -21.83 -16.76 -12.63
N GLY A 168 -21.27 -17.82 -12.04
CA GLY A 168 -21.44 -18.11 -10.63
C GLY A 168 -20.91 -16.97 -9.75
N VAL A 169 -21.31 -17.03 -8.48
CA VAL A 169 -21.04 -16.12 -7.35
C VAL A 169 -19.91 -15.11 -7.56
N LYS A 170 -20.27 -13.81 -7.56
CA LYS A 170 -19.31 -12.70 -7.67
C LYS A 170 -18.27 -12.75 -6.53
N PRO A 171 -16.99 -12.51 -6.83
CA PRO A 171 -15.93 -12.48 -5.82
C PRO A 171 -16.17 -11.37 -4.79
N LYS A 172 -15.62 -11.53 -3.58
CA LYS A 172 -15.53 -10.44 -2.61
C LYS A 172 -14.34 -9.56 -3.00
N PRO A 173 -14.55 -8.31 -3.42
CA PRO A 173 -13.44 -7.44 -3.74
C PRO A 173 -12.82 -6.94 -2.43
N LEU A 174 -11.49 -6.84 -2.38
CA LEU A 174 -10.80 -6.30 -1.20
C LEU A 174 -11.11 -4.81 -1.02
N TYR A 175 -11.19 -4.09 -2.15
CA TYR A 175 -11.66 -2.73 -2.24
C TYR A 175 -13.07 -2.70 -2.82
N LYS A 176 -13.98 -1.93 -2.22
CA LYS A 176 -15.35 -1.84 -2.72
C LYS A 176 -15.43 -1.14 -4.09
N ASP A 177 -14.62 -0.09 -4.25
CA ASP A 177 -14.55 0.72 -5.47
C ASP A 177 -13.21 0.42 -6.21
N TYR A 178 -13.09 0.82 -7.48
CA TYR A 178 -11.84 0.73 -8.23
C TYR A 178 -11.00 2.01 -8.07
N SER A 179 -9.67 1.89 -8.07
CA SER A 179 -8.73 3.02 -8.01
C SER A 179 -7.33 2.61 -8.51
N PRO A 180 -6.42 3.57 -8.75
CA PRO A 180 -5.01 3.28 -9.05
C PRO A 180 -4.33 2.31 -8.08
N ILE A 181 -4.69 2.32 -6.80
CA ILE A 181 -4.13 1.40 -5.80
C ILE A 181 -4.53 -0.05 -6.10
N VAL A 182 -5.76 -0.26 -6.55
CA VAL A 182 -6.25 -1.58 -6.99
C VAL A 182 -5.42 -2.07 -8.17
N GLU A 183 -5.17 -1.21 -9.16
CA GLU A 183 -4.41 -1.61 -10.34
C GLU A 183 -2.93 -1.91 -10.04
N ILE A 184 -2.31 -1.11 -9.18
CA ILE A 184 -0.88 -1.22 -8.89
C ILE A 184 -0.58 -2.44 -8.00
N PHE A 185 -1.38 -2.68 -6.95
CA PHE A 185 -1.03 -3.62 -5.89
C PHE A 185 -1.94 -4.86 -5.83
N GLN A 186 -3.14 -4.83 -6.41
CA GLN A 186 -4.08 -5.95 -6.26
C GLN A 186 -3.92 -6.98 -7.38
N GLY A 187 -3.52 -8.20 -6.99
CA GLY A 187 -3.60 -9.38 -7.83
C GLY A 187 -4.91 -10.15 -7.62
N LYS A 188 -5.19 -11.07 -8.54
CA LYS A 188 -6.31 -12.04 -8.44
C LYS A 188 -5.79 -13.45 -8.61
N ALA A 189 -6.40 -14.40 -7.91
CA ALA A 189 -6.10 -15.82 -8.00
C ALA A 189 -7.37 -16.66 -7.91
N ILE A 190 -7.38 -17.86 -8.49
CA ILE A 190 -8.45 -18.84 -8.33
C ILE A 190 -7.94 -19.96 -7.42
N SER A 191 -8.74 -20.34 -6.42
CA SER A 191 -8.48 -21.57 -5.66
C SER A 191 -8.83 -22.79 -6.52
N LYS A 192 -8.04 -23.86 -6.51
CA LYS A 192 -8.44 -25.08 -7.24
C LYS A 192 -9.53 -25.87 -6.50
N ASP A 193 -9.68 -25.67 -5.19
CA ASP A 193 -10.72 -26.33 -4.38
C ASP A 193 -12.11 -25.66 -4.54
N LEU A 194 -12.12 -24.36 -4.82
CA LEU A 194 -13.30 -23.55 -5.05
C LEU A 194 -13.04 -22.68 -6.27
N PRO A 195 -13.81 -22.79 -7.38
CA PRO A 195 -13.62 -22.00 -8.60
C PRO A 195 -14.08 -20.53 -8.41
N GLN A 196 -13.75 -19.94 -7.26
CA GLN A 196 -13.98 -18.55 -6.94
C GLN A 196 -12.65 -17.79 -7.07
N GLU A 197 -12.70 -16.68 -7.79
CA GLU A 197 -11.60 -15.74 -7.85
C GLU A 197 -11.51 -14.97 -6.52
N VAL A 198 -10.31 -14.85 -5.97
CA VAL A 198 -9.99 -14.13 -4.75
C VAL A 198 -8.93 -13.06 -5.05
N SER A 199 -9.12 -11.88 -4.47
CA SER A 199 -8.17 -10.77 -4.59
C SER A 199 -7.13 -10.79 -3.47
N PHE A 200 -5.92 -10.32 -3.75
CA PHE A 200 -4.85 -10.18 -2.76
C PHE A 200 -3.98 -8.94 -3.04
N GLU A 201 -3.42 -8.32 -2.01
CA GLU A 201 -2.44 -7.21 -2.10
C GLU A 201 -1.02 -7.63 -1.77
N LYS A 202 -0.90 -8.72 -1.02
CA LYS A 202 0.35 -9.24 -0.46
C LYS A 202 0.21 -10.75 -0.27
N ASN A 203 1.33 -11.47 -0.36
CA ASN A 203 1.37 -12.91 -0.11
C ASN A 203 2.27 -13.20 1.09
N LYS A 204 1.84 -14.13 1.95
CA LYS A 204 2.62 -14.58 3.10
C LYS A 204 3.51 -15.73 2.67
N ILE A 205 4.80 -15.65 2.97
CA ILE A 205 5.77 -16.69 2.62
C ILE A 205 6.55 -17.16 3.85
N SER A 206 7.01 -18.40 3.82
CA SER A 206 8.03 -18.92 4.73
C SER A 206 9.34 -19.05 3.96
N LEU A 207 10.43 -18.53 4.51
CA LEU A 207 11.78 -18.76 3.96
C LEU A 207 12.45 -19.99 4.59
N LYS A 208 11.82 -20.60 5.58
CA LYS A 208 12.37 -21.73 6.32
C LYS A 208 12.34 -22.99 5.44
N GLY A 209 13.52 -23.57 5.22
CA GLY A 209 13.65 -24.81 4.44
C GLY A 209 13.66 -24.63 2.92
N PHE A 210 13.63 -23.39 2.42
CA PHE A 210 13.71 -23.08 1.00
C PHE A 210 15.09 -22.53 0.63
N SER A 211 15.50 -22.75 -0.62
CA SER A 211 16.78 -22.27 -1.15
C SER A 211 16.66 -20.93 -1.89
N SER A 212 15.44 -20.57 -2.31
CA SER A 212 15.14 -19.34 -3.05
C SER A 212 13.80 -18.71 -2.65
N ILE A 213 13.64 -17.41 -2.95
CA ILE A 213 12.36 -16.72 -2.80
C ILE A 213 11.31 -17.28 -3.76
N GLN A 214 11.72 -17.72 -4.95
CA GLN A 214 10.81 -18.35 -5.92
C GLN A 214 10.17 -19.61 -5.35
N GLU A 215 10.95 -20.49 -4.73
CA GLU A 215 10.46 -21.73 -4.12
C GLU A 215 9.49 -21.42 -2.97
N ALA A 216 9.87 -20.50 -2.08
CA ALA A 216 9.03 -20.05 -0.97
C ALA A 216 7.69 -19.48 -1.46
N PHE A 217 7.73 -18.66 -2.52
CA PHE A 217 6.54 -18.10 -3.14
C PHE A 217 5.66 -19.17 -3.79
N ASN A 218 6.23 -20.07 -4.59
CA ASN A 218 5.49 -21.15 -5.23
C ASN A 218 4.84 -22.06 -4.18
N SER A 219 5.57 -22.40 -3.12
CA SER A 219 5.04 -23.19 -2.02
C SER A 219 3.88 -22.49 -1.32
N SER A 220 3.93 -21.16 -1.14
CA SER A 220 2.80 -20.40 -0.58
C SER A 220 1.53 -20.51 -1.43
N LEU A 221 1.67 -20.48 -2.76
CA LEU A 221 0.54 -20.66 -3.67
C LEU A 221 0.02 -22.10 -3.67
N GLU A 222 0.90 -23.10 -3.58
CA GLU A 222 0.54 -24.51 -3.52
C GLU A 222 -0.21 -24.86 -2.24
N VAL A 223 0.28 -24.39 -1.08
CA VAL A 223 -0.36 -24.62 0.23
C VAL A 223 -1.75 -24.00 0.29
N GLU A 224 -1.93 -22.82 -0.30
CA GLU A 224 -3.24 -22.17 -0.40
C GLU A 224 -4.06 -22.67 -1.60
N ASN A 225 -3.50 -23.59 -2.40
CA ASN A 225 -4.07 -24.13 -3.62
C ASN A 225 -4.55 -23.05 -4.61
N LYS A 226 -3.77 -21.98 -4.75
CA LYS A 226 -4.08 -20.80 -5.57
C LYS A 226 -3.33 -20.82 -6.90
N LYS A 227 -4.00 -20.37 -7.95
CA LYS A 227 -3.40 -20.03 -9.25
C LYS A 227 -3.68 -18.58 -9.56
N ILE A 228 -2.64 -17.77 -9.74
CA ILE A 228 -2.77 -16.35 -10.08
C ILE A 228 -3.41 -16.19 -11.47
N THR A 229 -4.41 -15.33 -11.57
CA THR A 229 -5.16 -14.99 -12.79
C THR A 229 -4.96 -13.54 -13.23
N LYS A 230 -4.69 -12.64 -12.29
CA LYS A 230 -4.26 -11.25 -12.55
C LYS A 230 -3.00 -10.97 -11.75
N GLU A 231 -1.90 -10.68 -12.43
CA GLU A 231 -0.67 -10.20 -11.80
C GLU A 231 -0.77 -8.69 -11.52
N PRO A 232 -0.46 -8.23 -10.30
CA PRO A 232 -0.35 -6.80 -10.02
C PRO A 232 0.94 -6.21 -10.63
N LEU A 233 1.03 -4.88 -10.69
CA LEU A 233 2.27 -4.21 -11.13
C LEU A 233 3.38 -4.30 -10.08
N ILE A 234 2.98 -4.38 -8.80
CA ILE A 234 3.85 -4.53 -7.63
C ILE A 234 3.42 -5.76 -6.84
N ILE A 235 4.39 -6.59 -6.46
CA ILE A 235 4.16 -7.74 -5.58
C ILE A 235 4.86 -7.52 -4.26
N VAL A 236 4.10 -7.70 -3.18
CA VAL A 236 4.58 -7.57 -1.81
C VAL A 236 4.54 -8.94 -1.14
N LEU A 237 5.68 -9.39 -0.63
CA LEU A 237 5.80 -10.65 0.11
C LEU A 237 6.05 -10.35 1.58
N VAL A 238 5.23 -10.92 2.46
CA VAL A 238 5.38 -10.82 3.92
C VAL A 238 6.05 -12.09 4.42
N VAL A 239 7.25 -11.97 4.98
CA VAL A 239 8.00 -13.11 5.50
C VAL A 239 7.50 -13.47 6.88
N LYS A 240 6.97 -14.69 7.03
CA LYS A 240 6.41 -15.20 8.30
C LYS A 240 7.37 -16.08 9.07
N GLU A 241 8.26 -16.78 8.36
CA GLU A 241 9.30 -17.60 8.99
C GLU A 241 10.63 -17.36 8.28
N GLN A 242 11.69 -17.24 9.08
CA GLN A 242 13.02 -16.90 8.59
C GLN A 242 13.78 -18.15 8.12
N GLY A 243 14.67 -17.93 7.15
CA GLY A 243 15.54 -18.95 6.57
C GLY A 243 16.92 -18.39 6.23
N LYS A 244 17.72 -19.17 5.51
CA LYS A 244 19.08 -18.77 5.08
C LYS A 244 19.12 -18.28 3.63
N VAL A 245 17.99 -17.82 3.10
CA VAL A 245 17.88 -17.36 1.71
C VAL A 245 18.64 -16.05 1.55
N ASP A 246 19.55 -16.01 0.58
CA ASP A 246 20.26 -14.79 0.19
C ASP A 246 19.38 -13.97 -0.75
N LEU A 247 18.97 -12.77 -0.31
CA LEU A 247 18.07 -11.91 -1.08
C LEU A 247 18.74 -11.35 -2.36
N PHE A 248 20.05 -11.09 -2.35
CA PHE A 248 20.78 -10.51 -3.48
C PHE A 248 21.05 -11.53 -4.58
N ASN A 249 21.15 -12.81 -4.22
CA ASN A 249 21.22 -13.89 -5.19
C ASN A 249 19.82 -14.35 -5.67
N ASN A 250 18.75 -13.85 -5.06
CA ASN A 250 17.35 -14.20 -5.37
C ASN A 250 16.49 -12.95 -5.64
N GLU A 251 17.06 -11.95 -6.31
CA GLU A 251 16.39 -10.68 -6.56
C GLU A 251 15.23 -10.78 -7.55
N SER A 252 15.04 -11.90 -8.24
CA SER A 252 13.97 -12.04 -9.24
C SER A 252 13.08 -13.24 -8.99
N ILE A 253 11.78 -13.07 -9.19
CA ILE A 253 10.78 -14.14 -9.21
C ILE A 253 9.97 -14.08 -10.49
N ARG A 254 9.54 -15.23 -11.01
CA ARG A 254 8.64 -15.39 -12.14
C ARG A 254 7.23 -15.67 -11.65
N ILE A 255 6.28 -14.91 -12.17
CA ILE A 255 4.85 -15.07 -11.89
C ILE A 255 4.11 -14.99 -13.21
N GLY A 256 3.48 -16.10 -13.60
CA GLY A 256 2.89 -16.24 -14.93
C GLY A 256 3.94 -16.02 -16.03
N SER A 257 3.66 -15.08 -16.92
CA SER A 257 4.57 -14.70 -18.02
C SER A 257 5.58 -13.60 -17.66
N TYR A 258 5.48 -13.04 -16.45
CA TYR A 258 6.24 -11.85 -16.06
C TYR A 258 7.38 -12.15 -15.10
N MET A 259 8.46 -11.40 -15.25
CA MET A 259 9.58 -11.37 -14.34
C MET A 259 9.42 -10.17 -13.40
N PHE A 260 9.51 -10.44 -12.10
CA PHE A 260 9.43 -9.45 -11.04
C PHE A 260 10.79 -9.33 -10.38
N TYR A 261 11.26 -8.10 -10.15
CA TYR A 261 12.55 -7.84 -9.52
C TYR A 261 12.38 -7.11 -8.19
N LEU A 262 13.17 -7.52 -7.21
CA LEU A 262 13.25 -6.93 -5.89
C LEU A 262 13.82 -5.53 -6.02
N CYS A 263 13.05 -4.55 -5.55
CA CYS A 263 13.42 -3.14 -5.57
C CYS A 263 13.73 -2.60 -4.19
N SER A 264 13.04 -3.11 -3.17
CA SER A 264 13.23 -2.69 -1.80
C SER A 264 12.73 -3.76 -0.83
N PHE A 265 13.19 -3.70 0.42
CA PHE A 265 12.72 -4.58 1.49
C PHE A 265 12.93 -3.95 2.86
N ILE A 266 12.23 -4.49 3.85
CA ILE A 266 12.29 -4.08 5.25
C ILE A 266 12.79 -5.26 6.07
N THR A 267 13.64 -4.98 7.05
CA THR A 267 14.09 -5.95 8.06
C THR A 267 13.79 -5.47 9.47
N GLU A 268 13.71 -6.39 10.42
CA GLU A 268 13.59 -6.11 11.85
C GLU A 268 14.69 -6.82 12.65
N GLU A 269 15.26 -6.12 13.64
CA GLU A 269 16.20 -6.62 14.64
C GLU A 269 15.74 -6.19 16.03
N GLY A 270 15.06 -7.08 16.75
CA GLY A 270 14.45 -6.74 18.04
C GLY A 270 13.33 -5.72 17.86
N LEU A 271 13.53 -4.50 18.36
CA LEU A 271 12.56 -3.39 18.25
C LEU A 271 12.92 -2.38 17.15
N THR A 272 14.08 -2.53 16.51
CA THR A 272 14.57 -1.62 15.49
C THR A 272 14.31 -2.21 14.11
N SER A 273 13.94 -1.36 13.16
CA SER A 273 13.68 -1.74 11.79
C SER A 273 14.52 -0.94 10.81
N TYR A 274 14.85 -1.57 9.69
CA TYR A 274 15.65 -0.96 8.65
C TYR A 274 14.96 -1.15 7.30
N SER A 275 15.05 -0.15 6.43
CA SER A 275 14.61 -0.29 5.04
C SER A 275 15.79 -0.23 4.08
N TYR A 276 15.71 -1.02 3.02
CA TYR A 276 16.74 -1.13 2.01
C TYR A 276 16.11 -0.94 0.65
N ALA A 277 16.72 -0.12 -0.20
CA ALA A 277 16.20 0.14 -1.53
C ALA A 277 17.31 0.24 -2.58
N LYS A 278 16.98 -0.20 -3.79
CA LYS A 278 17.81 0.02 -4.97
C LYS A 278 17.78 1.47 -5.39
N ASN A 279 18.95 1.97 -5.76
CA ASN A 279 19.11 3.17 -6.57
C ASN A 279 19.60 2.77 -7.96
N GLY A 280 18.76 2.92 -8.97
CA GLY A 280 19.03 2.37 -10.30
C GLY A 280 18.95 0.83 -10.31
N ASP A 281 19.86 0.18 -11.01
CA ASP A 281 19.78 -1.27 -11.28
C ASP A 281 20.64 -2.13 -10.36
N LYS A 282 21.67 -1.56 -9.72
CA LYS A 282 22.70 -2.33 -9.01
C LYS A 282 22.98 -1.86 -7.60
N ASP A 283 22.92 -0.56 -7.34
CA ASP A 283 23.38 -0.01 -6.07
C ASP A 283 22.29 -0.10 -5.02
N TRP A 284 22.61 -0.67 -3.87
CA TRP A 284 21.69 -0.82 -2.75
C TRP A 284 22.08 0.13 -1.62
N TYR A 285 21.08 0.69 -0.97
CA TYR A 285 21.26 1.59 0.16
C TYR A 285 20.34 1.19 1.32
N GLY A 286 20.88 1.22 2.53
CA GLY A 286 20.15 1.01 3.77
C GLY A 286 19.85 2.35 4.45
N TYR A 287 18.59 2.56 4.80
CA TYR A 287 18.09 3.69 5.55
C TYR A 287 18.00 3.29 7.02
N GLU A 288 18.78 3.99 7.86
CA GLU A 288 18.87 3.76 9.30
C GLU A 288 18.66 5.10 10.04
N SER A 289 18.38 5.03 11.34
CA SER A 289 18.18 6.23 12.17
C SER A 289 19.41 7.15 12.26
N ASN A 290 20.61 6.63 11.99
CA ASN A 290 21.86 7.37 11.96
C ASN A 290 22.30 7.79 10.54
N GLY A 291 21.42 7.62 9.54
CA GLY A 291 21.60 8.06 8.18
C GLY A 291 21.58 6.94 7.15
N VAL A 292 21.99 7.26 5.93
CA VAL A 292 21.95 6.33 4.80
C VAL A 292 23.33 5.78 4.49
N ARG A 293 23.41 4.47 4.23
CA ARG A 293 24.67 3.79 3.89
C ARG A 293 24.56 2.92 2.66
N ASN A 294 25.69 2.71 1.98
CA ASN A 294 25.81 1.76 0.88
C ASN A 294 25.79 0.31 1.42
N VAL A 295 25.16 -0.58 0.66
CA VAL A 295 25.02 -2.00 0.95
C VAL A 295 25.61 -2.79 -0.22
N LEU A 296 26.71 -3.51 0.05
CA LEU A 296 27.46 -4.25 -0.96
C LEU A 296 27.06 -5.74 -1.00
N GLY A 297 26.32 -6.22 0.00
CA GLY A 297 25.71 -7.55 -0.01
C GLY A 297 25.05 -7.92 1.32
N MET A 298 24.65 -9.19 1.46
CA MET A 298 23.91 -9.69 2.64
C MET A 298 24.60 -9.44 3.98
N LYS A 299 25.95 -9.44 4.02
CA LYS A 299 26.72 -9.18 5.25
C LYS A 299 26.47 -7.79 5.83
N ASP A 300 26.03 -6.85 4.99
CA ASP A 300 25.75 -5.47 5.38
C ASP A 300 24.29 -5.32 5.84
N ILE A 301 23.45 -6.33 5.72
CA ILE A 301 22.04 -6.28 6.14
C ILE A 301 21.93 -6.58 7.63
N ARG A 302 21.23 -5.70 8.36
CA ARG A 302 20.85 -5.92 9.76
C ARG A 302 19.46 -6.50 9.87
N GLY A 303 19.24 -7.32 10.90
CA GLY A 303 17.95 -7.94 11.17
C GLY A 303 17.53 -8.99 10.15
N CYS A 304 16.28 -9.43 10.28
CA CYS A 304 15.66 -10.43 9.41
C CYS A 304 14.61 -9.79 8.50
N PRO A 305 14.48 -10.20 7.22
CA PRO A 305 13.49 -9.63 6.32
C PRO A 305 12.07 -9.89 6.81
N VAL A 306 11.23 -8.86 6.74
CA VAL A 306 9.80 -8.91 7.12
C VAL A 306 8.88 -8.60 5.95
N MET A 307 9.30 -7.72 5.04
CA MET A 307 8.55 -7.39 3.83
C MET A 307 9.49 -7.20 2.64
N LEU A 308 9.15 -7.78 1.49
CA LEU A 308 9.90 -7.68 0.25
C LEU A 308 9.00 -7.07 -0.84
N PHE A 309 9.51 -6.08 -1.57
CA PHE A 309 8.77 -5.35 -2.59
C PHE A 309 9.38 -5.58 -3.97
N TYR A 310 8.59 -6.19 -4.85
CA TYR A 310 8.97 -6.53 -6.21
C TYR A 310 8.18 -5.72 -7.22
N THR A 311 8.81 -5.36 -8.33
CA THR A 311 8.15 -4.68 -9.45
C THR A 311 8.29 -5.50 -10.71
N ARG A 312 7.24 -5.53 -11.53
CA ARG A 312 7.26 -6.19 -12.82
C ARG A 312 8.21 -5.49 -13.78
N ILE A 313 8.94 -6.28 -14.57
CA ILE A 313 9.65 -5.82 -15.77
C ILE A 313 8.94 -6.44 -16.99
N ASN A 314 8.72 -5.63 -18.02
CA ASN A 314 8.34 -6.10 -19.35
C ASN A 314 9.61 -6.37 -20.16
#